data_AF-A0A9W7YC97-F1
#
_entry.id   AF-A0A9W7YC97-F1
#
_cell.length_a   1.000
_cell.length_b   1.000
_cell.length_c   1.000
_cell.angle_alpha   90.00
_cell.angle_beta   90.00
_cell.angle_gamma   90.00
#
_symmetry.space_group_name_H-M   'P 1'
#
loop_
_entity.id
_entity.type
_entity.pdbx_description
1 polymer ?
#
loop_
_entity_poly.entity_id
_entity_poly.type
_entity_poly.pdbx_seq_one_letter_code
_entity_poly.pdbx_strand_id
1 'polypeptide(L)'
;MGWPTALAVAAGALATMVSGTNTCSQWAPCYREGYCDASAMFCMWDLCDPSKSFNATSCWKPEGCVNQAVSFDSVTDVVSIKKYSGNPNTNPFVSVFEPDNAKLADGKLVLEMPYNSKNNRGFGSTVDSSHSFKYGTVTARVKTASIAKGVVSSFIFRSNLVGDEIDFEWVGKNPHEVQTNFFYHDIRNHTNKRSFDVGGDSSAAYHDYTFIWAPDSITWLVDGKKLRTLYRKDTYDRSSGEYRFPAAEGRVGFSIWDGGNAPSEGTQNWAGSPTPWTKDTVYRMYVDSINIQCSGDNPPPASSTGGGKDLTSSATSKSSTTISESRPSSSNPPASPTASSSPAPTNQPSSSNQPSPSNQPSATDSPAPSNQPSATDSPAPSNQPSATDSPAPSNQPSPSNQPSATDSPAPTNQPSATDSPAPTNQPSSSLPPPNKCHVVKVTVAA
;
A
#
# COMPACT_ATOMS: atom_id res chain seq x y z
N MET A 1 5.18 0.10 -5.93
CA MET A 1 6.33 -0.37 -5.14
C MET A 1 5.82 -1.43 -4.18
N GLY A 2 6.62 -2.41 -3.78
CA GLY A 2 6.15 -3.34 -2.74
C GLY A 2 6.24 -2.66 -1.37
N TRP A 3 5.16 -2.69 -0.57
CA TRP A 3 5.13 -2.05 0.75
C TRP A 3 6.29 -2.49 1.64
N PRO A 4 6.75 -1.64 2.57
CA PRO A 4 7.60 -2.07 3.67
C PRO A 4 6.75 -2.92 4.63
N THR A 5 6.76 -4.24 4.42
CA THR A 5 6.22 -5.25 5.35
C THR A 5 6.91 -5.25 6.72
N ALA A 6 7.97 -4.45 6.88
CA ALA A 6 8.43 -3.96 8.17
C ALA A 6 7.44 -2.94 8.76
N LEU A 7 6.24 -3.37 9.16
CA LEU A 7 5.50 -2.64 10.17
C LEU A 7 6.36 -2.63 11.44
N ALA A 8 6.65 -1.44 11.94
CA ALA A 8 6.95 -1.29 13.35
C ALA A 8 5.62 -1.45 14.10
N VAL A 9 5.23 -2.70 14.37
CA VAL A 9 4.13 -3.00 15.31
C VAL A 9 4.55 -2.43 16.66
N ALA A 10 4.04 -1.23 16.97
CA ALA A 10 4.22 -0.59 18.27
C ALA A 10 3.45 -1.44 19.28
N ALA A 11 4.13 -2.42 19.87
CA ALA A 11 3.52 -3.48 20.66
C ALA A 11 2.72 -2.90 21.84
N GLY A 12 1.40 -2.87 21.68
CA GLY A 12 0.48 -2.84 22.81
C GLY A 12 0.81 -4.04 23.69
N ALA A 13 0.95 -3.81 24.99
CA ALA A 13 1.59 -4.76 25.89
C ALA A 13 0.76 -6.05 26.06
N LEU A 14 1.03 -7.06 25.22
CA LEU A 14 0.65 -8.47 25.35
C LEU A 14 1.28 -9.37 24.26
N ALA A 15 1.60 -8.81 23.08
CA ALA A 15 2.19 -9.55 21.96
C ALA A 15 3.46 -10.33 22.37
N THR A 16 3.42 -11.66 22.23
CA THR A 16 4.49 -12.56 22.68
C THR A 16 5.36 -13.01 21.51
N MET A 17 6.69 -12.89 21.65
CA MET A 17 7.66 -13.40 20.66
C MET A 17 7.70 -14.93 20.63
N VAL A 18 7.79 -15.52 19.45
CA VAL A 18 7.91 -16.98 19.26
C VAL A 18 9.37 -17.39 19.06
N SER A 19 9.82 -18.44 19.74
CA SER A 19 11.11 -19.08 19.51
C SER A 19 10.96 -20.59 19.34
N GLY A 20 11.60 -21.14 18.30
CA GLY A 20 11.53 -22.57 17.97
C GLY A 20 10.26 -23.00 17.23
N THR A 21 10.02 -24.31 17.17
CA THR A 21 9.03 -24.99 16.32
C THR A 21 7.58 -24.94 16.84
N ASN A 22 7.27 -24.00 17.73
CA ASN A 22 6.01 -24.01 18.47
C ASN A 22 4.99 -23.03 17.86
N THR A 23 3.76 -23.49 17.69
CA THR A 23 2.60 -22.66 17.34
C THR A 23 2.25 -21.67 18.46
N CYS A 24 1.48 -20.64 18.12
CA CYS A 24 0.93 -19.72 19.12
C CYS A 24 0.13 -20.43 20.22
N SER A 25 -0.04 -19.81 21.39
CA SER A 25 -0.84 -20.37 22.49
C SER A 25 -2.33 -20.07 22.34
N GLN A 26 -3.21 -20.88 22.92
CA GLN A 26 -4.67 -20.65 22.86
C GLN A 26 -5.16 -19.31 23.44
N TRP A 27 -4.33 -18.63 24.25
CA TRP A 27 -4.63 -17.32 24.85
C TRP A 27 -4.26 -16.14 23.95
N ALA A 28 -3.39 -16.39 22.97
CA ALA A 28 -2.90 -15.43 21.98
C ALA A 28 -2.84 -16.18 20.63
N PRO A 29 -3.98 -16.63 20.08
CA PRO A 29 -4.02 -17.76 19.16
C PRO A 29 -3.57 -17.45 17.74
N CYS A 30 -3.43 -16.17 17.37
CA CYS A 30 -3.22 -15.70 16.01
C CYS A 30 -1.77 -15.26 15.79
N TYR A 31 -1.09 -15.86 14.81
CA TYR A 31 0.28 -15.51 14.45
C TYR A 31 0.32 -14.40 13.41
N ARG A 32 1.19 -13.40 13.62
CA ARG A 32 1.58 -12.42 12.60
C ARG A 32 3.03 -11.98 12.79
N GLU A 33 3.80 -11.93 11.71
CA GLU A 33 5.13 -11.28 11.63
C GLU A 33 6.14 -11.66 12.74
N GLY A 34 6.05 -12.88 13.30
CA GLY A 34 6.94 -13.37 14.38
C GLY A 34 6.36 -13.32 15.79
N TYR A 35 5.15 -12.78 15.96
CA TYR A 35 4.49 -12.57 17.24
C TYR A 35 3.11 -13.25 17.27
N CYS A 36 2.61 -13.47 18.49
CA CYS A 36 1.28 -14.03 18.76
C CYS A 36 0.44 -13.06 19.60
N ASP A 37 -0.84 -12.89 19.25
CA ASP A 37 -1.84 -12.09 19.98
C ASP A 37 -3.27 -12.61 19.73
N ALA A 38 -4.30 -11.93 20.25
CA ALA A 38 -5.73 -12.27 20.10
C ALA A 38 -6.59 -11.13 19.49
N SER A 39 -5.99 -9.96 19.23
CA SER A 39 -6.67 -8.79 18.66
C SER A 39 -6.84 -8.87 17.14
N ALA A 40 -7.72 -8.01 16.60
CA ALA A 40 -7.93 -7.89 15.14
C ALA A 40 -6.64 -7.60 14.36
N MET A 41 -5.66 -6.91 14.98
CA MET A 41 -4.33 -6.65 14.40
C MET A 41 -3.55 -7.91 14.04
N PHE A 42 -3.92 -9.05 14.62
CA PHE A 42 -3.29 -10.35 14.46
C PHE A 42 -4.24 -11.41 13.89
N CYS A 43 -5.52 -11.39 14.26
CA CYS A 43 -6.49 -12.41 13.86
C CYS A 43 -7.19 -12.14 12.54
N MET A 44 -7.12 -10.92 11.98
CA MET A 44 -7.75 -10.62 10.68
C MET A 44 -7.19 -11.51 9.57
N TRP A 45 -8.10 -11.98 8.70
CA TRP A 45 -7.94 -13.17 7.89
C TRP A 45 -6.80 -13.14 6.84
N ASP A 46 -6.37 -11.95 6.40
CA ASP A 46 -5.25 -11.76 5.47
C ASP A 46 -3.94 -11.33 6.16
N LEU A 47 -3.96 -11.07 7.47
CA LEU A 47 -2.78 -10.72 8.28
C LEU A 47 -2.33 -11.89 9.16
N CYS A 48 -3.24 -12.81 9.46
CA CYS A 48 -3.03 -13.98 10.31
C CYS A 48 -2.48 -15.16 9.51
N ASP A 49 -1.37 -15.76 9.96
CA ASP A 49 -0.83 -16.99 9.35
C ASP A 49 -1.43 -18.24 10.03
N PRO A 50 -2.34 -18.99 9.37
CA PRO A 50 -2.96 -20.18 9.98
C PRO A 50 -2.00 -21.35 10.15
N SER A 51 -0.83 -21.35 9.49
CA SER A 51 0.17 -22.43 9.60
C SER A 51 1.06 -22.30 10.85
N LYS A 52 1.12 -21.10 11.45
CA LYS A 52 1.92 -20.79 12.65
C LYS A 52 1.07 -20.41 13.87
N SER A 53 -0.20 -20.10 13.64
CA SER A 53 -1.23 -19.89 14.67
C SER A 53 -1.49 -21.14 15.52
N PHE A 54 -2.16 -20.98 16.66
CA PHE A 54 -2.44 -22.07 17.61
C PHE A 54 -3.12 -23.29 16.95
N ASN A 55 -4.08 -23.05 16.05
CA ASN A 55 -4.63 -24.06 15.15
C ASN A 55 -5.16 -23.42 13.85
N ALA A 56 -5.55 -24.24 12.88
CA ALA A 56 -6.05 -23.82 11.57
C ALA A 56 -7.36 -23.01 11.58
N THR A 57 -7.98 -22.81 12.75
CA THR A 57 -9.19 -21.96 12.95
C THR A 57 -8.96 -20.80 13.92
N SER A 58 -7.71 -20.52 14.32
CA SER A 58 -7.37 -19.31 15.09
C SER A 58 -7.67 -18.03 14.32
N CYS A 59 -7.27 -17.99 13.05
CA CYS A 59 -7.49 -16.85 12.18
C CYS A 59 -8.97 -16.68 11.89
N TRP A 60 -9.42 -15.43 11.82
CA TRP A 60 -10.74 -15.10 11.29
C TRP A 60 -10.83 -15.53 9.82
N LYS A 61 -12.04 -15.64 9.29
CA LYS A 61 -12.28 -16.00 7.89
C LYS A 61 -12.61 -14.73 7.08
N PRO A 62 -12.34 -14.71 5.76
CA PRO A 62 -12.98 -13.73 4.89
C PRO A 62 -14.50 -13.96 4.91
N GLU A 63 -15.29 -12.89 5.06
CA GLU A 63 -16.75 -12.94 4.90
C GLU A 63 -17.18 -12.79 3.42
N GLY A 64 -16.24 -12.94 2.49
CA GLY A 64 -16.50 -12.77 1.05
C GLY A 64 -16.65 -11.30 0.63
N CYS A 65 -16.80 -11.13 -0.68
CA CYS A 65 -17.04 -9.85 -1.33
C CYS A 65 -18.53 -9.48 -1.30
N VAL A 66 -18.85 -8.26 -0.87
CA VAL A 66 -20.20 -7.67 -0.94
C VAL A 66 -20.23 -6.45 -1.84
N ASN A 67 -21.30 -6.30 -2.60
CA ASN A 67 -21.57 -5.09 -3.37
C ASN A 67 -21.83 -3.94 -2.41
N GLN A 68 -21.01 -2.90 -2.44
CA GLN A 68 -21.08 -1.78 -1.51
C GLN A 68 -20.67 -0.47 -2.18
N ALA A 69 -21.39 0.61 -1.84
CA ALA A 69 -21.01 1.98 -2.14
C ALA A 69 -20.89 2.73 -0.81
N VAL A 70 -19.72 3.32 -0.55
CA VAL A 70 -19.40 4.02 0.69
C VAL A 70 -19.02 5.46 0.35
N SER A 71 -19.68 6.41 1.00
CA SER A 71 -19.48 7.86 0.84
C SER A 71 -18.72 8.50 1.99
N PHE A 72 -18.28 7.71 2.97
CA PHE A 72 -17.46 8.15 4.10
C PHE A 72 -18.11 9.28 4.92
N ASP A 73 -19.45 9.25 5.00
CA ASP A 73 -20.31 10.19 5.70
C ASP A 73 -20.82 9.64 7.05
N SER A 74 -20.83 8.31 7.25
CA SER A 74 -21.15 7.72 8.55
C SER A 74 -19.90 7.54 9.42
N VAL A 75 -20.01 7.88 10.70
CA VAL A 75 -18.97 7.64 11.72
C VAL A 75 -18.62 6.16 11.94
N THR A 76 -19.36 5.24 11.32
CA THR A 76 -19.10 3.79 11.31
C THR A 76 -18.31 3.31 10.10
N ASP A 77 -18.15 4.12 9.05
CA ASP A 77 -17.58 3.67 7.77
C ASP A 77 -16.13 3.22 7.89
N VAL A 78 -15.37 3.85 8.78
CA VAL A 78 -13.96 3.54 9.06
C VAL A 78 -13.76 3.37 10.56
N VAL A 79 -13.11 2.27 10.95
CA VAL A 79 -12.76 1.98 12.36
C VAL A 79 -11.27 1.70 12.53
N SER A 80 -10.65 2.18 13.61
CA SER A 80 -9.29 1.74 14.01
C SER A 80 -9.29 0.23 14.24
N ILE A 81 -8.26 -0.47 13.74
CA ILE A 81 -8.07 -1.91 13.94
C ILE A 81 -8.03 -2.32 15.43
N LYS A 82 -7.67 -1.43 16.36
CA LYS A 82 -7.78 -1.69 17.82
C LYS A 82 -9.21 -1.80 18.33
N LYS A 83 -10.18 -1.23 17.60
CA LYS A 83 -11.61 -1.20 17.94
C LYS A 83 -12.45 -2.12 17.06
N TYR A 84 -11.88 -2.68 15.99
CA TYR A 84 -12.59 -3.54 15.06
C TYR A 84 -13.00 -4.86 15.74
N SER A 85 -14.30 -5.16 15.74
CA SER A 85 -14.89 -6.35 16.37
C SER A 85 -14.80 -7.63 15.54
N GLY A 86 -14.31 -7.53 14.30
CA GLY A 86 -14.31 -8.63 13.33
C GLY A 86 -15.57 -8.73 12.48
N ASN A 87 -16.56 -7.84 12.66
CA ASN A 87 -17.78 -7.81 11.83
C ASN A 87 -17.66 -6.74 10.72
N PRO A 88 -17.45 -7.14 9.45
CA PRO A 88 -17.27 -6.21 8.33
C PRO A 88 -18.56 -5.52 7.91
N ASN A 89 -19.72 -6.09 8.26
CA ASN A 89 -21.05 -5.51 8.01
C ASN A 89 -21.34 -4.28 8.89
N THR A 90 -20.62 -4.10 10.02
CA THR A 90 -20.76 -2.92 10.89
C THR A 90 -19.72 -1.84 10.63
N ASN A 91 -18.58 -2.18 10.01
CA ASN A 91 -17.54 -1.25 9.61
C ASN A 91 -17.00 -1.69 8.25
N PRO A 92 -17.39 -1.08 7.12
CA PRO A 92 -16.95 -1.51 5.79
C PRO A 92 -15.45 -1.34 5.54
N PHE A 93 -14.78 -0.44 6.28
CA PHE A 93 -13.33 -0.23 6.22
C PHE A 93 -12.67 -0.20 7.61
N VAL A 94 -11.39 -0.60 7.66
CA VAL A 94 -10.54 -0.61 8.85
C VAL A 94 -9.27 0.22 8.61
N SER A 95 -8.93 1.15 9.50
CA SER A 95 -7.60 1.76 9.56
C SER A 95 -6.63 0.83 10.28
N VAL A 96 -5.59 0.36 9.59
CA VAL A 96 -4.75 -0.78 10.02
C VAL A 96 -3.41 -0.40 10.67
N PHE A 97 -3.12 0.88 10.82
CA PHE A 97 -1.89 1.38 11.45
C PHE A 97 -2.12 2.01 12.82
N GLU A 98 -1.05 2.01 13.62
CA GLU A 98 -1.00 2.59 14.96
C GLU A 98 0.34 3.38 15.10
N PRO A 99 0.31 4.70 15.36
CA PRO A 99 -0.88 5.54 15.55
C PRO A 99 -1.78 5.61 14.33
N ASP A 100 -3.09 5.65 14.57
CA ASP A 100 -4.09 5.85 13.53
C ASP A 100 -4.09 7.32 13.07
N ASN A 101 -3.74 7.54 11.80
CA ASN A 101 -3.75 8.85 11.15
C ASN A 101 -4.85 8.96 10.07
N ALA A 102 -5.79 8.01 10.02
CA ALA A 102 -6.99 8.11 9.20
C ALA A 102 -8.13 8.75 10.00
N LYS A 103 -9.00 9.50 9.32
CA LYS A 103 -10.23 10.04 9.92
C LYS A 103 -11.29 10.34 8.87
N LEU A 104 -12.52 10.51 9.34
CA LEU A 104 -13.61 11.05 8.55
C LEU A 104 -13.73 12.55 8.78
N ALA A 105 -13.84 13.33 7.71
CA ALA A 105 -14.06 14.78 7.75
C ALA A 105 -14.79 15.24 6.47
N ASP A 106 -15.74 16.16 6.60
CA ASP A 106 -16.48 16.77 5.48
C ASP A 106 -17.09 15.77 4.48
N GLY A 107 -17.55 14.62 5.00
CA GLY A 107 -18.08 13.50 4.20
C GLY A 107 -17.02 12.93 3.25
N LYS A 108 -15.81 12.66 3.77
CA LYS A 108 -14.67 12.03 3.09
C LYS A 108 -13.85 11.23 4.10
N LEU A 109 -13.19 10.19 3.60
CA LEU A 109 -12.03 9.60 4.25
C LEU A 109 -10.79 10.46 3.97
N VAL A 110 -10.15 10.93 5.03
CA VAL A 110 -8.88 11.67 5.00
C VAL A 110 -7.78 10.77 5.57
N LEU A 111 -6.76 10.49 4.77
CA LEU A 111 -5.55 9.80 5.20
C LEU A 111 -4.45 10.84 5.42
N GLU A 112 -4.05 11.05 6.68
CA GLU A 112 -2.98 11.99 7.03
C GLU A 112 -1.61 11.31 7.10
N MET A 113 -0.58 12.09 6.76
CA MET A 113 0.82 11.76 7.02
C MET A 113 1.51 12.95 7.72
N PRO A 114 1.41 13.03 9.07
CA PRO A 114 2.15 14.00 9.86
C PRO A 114 3.65 13.70 9.92
N TYR A 115 4.47 14.75 10.07
CA TYR A 115 5.89 14.62 10.35
C TYR A 115 6.15 14.06 11.76
N ASN A 116 6.99 13.02 11.87
CA ASN A 116 7.46 12.50 13.14
C ASN A 116 8.92 12.92 13.39
N SER A 117 9.09 14.00 14.15
CA SER A 117 10.39 14.60 14.49
C SER A 117 11.28 13.75 15.40
N LYS A 118 10.82 12.60 15.90
CA LYS A 118 11.68 11.62 16.59
C LYS A 118 12.44 10.73 15.61
N ASN A 119 11.88 10.53 14.42
CA ASN A 119 12.35 9.58 13.41
C ASN A 119 12.71 10.27 12.07
N ASN A 120 12.63 11.61 12.02
CA ASN A 120 12.90 12.48 10.86
C ASN A 120 12.19 12.06 9.56
N ARG A 121 10.97 11.51 9.66
CA ARG A 121 10.16 11.06 8.53
C ARG A 121 8.67 11.22 8.80
N GLY A 122 7.84 11.17 7.76
CA GLY A 122 6.40 11.02 7.91
C GLY A 122 6.02 9.65 8.50
N PHE A 123 4.91 9.60 9.23
CA PHE A 123 4.21 8.34 9.51
C PHE A 123 2.83 8.41 8.88
N GLY A 124 2.52 7.46 7.98
CA GLY A 124 1.34 7.50 7.13
C GLY A 124 0.06 7.00 7.81
N SER A 125 -0.90 6.67 6.96
CA SER A 125 -2.13 5.93 7.29
C SER A 125 -2.46 4.97 6.15
N THR A 126 -3.13 3.87 6.49
CA THR A 126 -3.71 2.91 5.55
C THR A 126 -5.12 2.59 6.00
N VAL A 127 -6.07 2.58 5.08
CA VAL A 127 -7.46 2.15 5.30
C VAL A 127 -7.85 1.11 4.26
N ASP A 128 -8.24 -0.08 4.71
CA ASP A 128 -8.53 -1.26 3.89
C ASP A 128 -9.99 -1.71 4.05
N SER A 129 -10.57 -2.36 3.03
CA SER A 129 -11.92 -2.93 3.08
C SER A 129 -12.00 -4.10 4.05
N SER A 130 -12.99 -4.12 4.94
CA SER A 130 -13.19 -5.19 5.93
C SER A 130 -13.65 -6.50 5.27
N HIS A 131 -14.50 -6.37 4.25
CA HIS A 131 -14.83 -7.46 3.33
C HIS A 131 -13.66 -7.76 2.39
N SER A 132 -13.58 -9.02 1.97
CA SER A 132 -12.62 -9.46 0.96
C SER A 132 -13.04 -9.03 -0.45
N PHE A 133 -12.10 -9.11 -1.39
CA PHE A 133 -12.34 -8.84 -2.80
C PHE A 133 -11.66 -9.90 -3.67
N LYS A 134 -12.40 -10.41 -4.65
CA LYS A 134 -11.88 -11.24 -5.74
C LYS A 134 -12.81 -11.14 -6.95
N TYR A 135 -12.26 -10.59 -8.04
CA TYR A 135 -12.91 -10.26 -9.32
C TYR A 135 -14.15 -9.35 -9.22
N GLY A 136 -14.13 -8.27 -9.99
CA GLY A 136 -15.17 -7.25 -9.95
C GLY A 136 -14.74 -5.95 -10.59
N THR A 137 -15.58 -4.93 -10.45
CA THR A 137 -15.22 -3.54 -10.72
C THR A 137 -15.10 -2.81 -9.40
N VAL A 138 -14.00 -2.08 -9.21
CA VAL A 138 -13.87 -1.12 -8.10
C VAL A 138 -13.56 0.24 -8.67
N THR A 139 -14.38 1.23 -8.32
CA THR A 139 -14.20 2.64 -8.65
C THR A 139 -14.04 3.43 -7.36
N ALA A 140 -12.96 4.18 -7.22
CA ALA A 140 -12.71 5.09 -6.10
C ALA A 140 -12.51 6.52 -6.59
N ARG A 141 -13.19 7.47 -5.94
CA ARG A 141 -13.09 8.89 -6.23
C ARG A 141 -12.05 9.53 -5.32
N VAL A 142 -10.89 9.86 -5.87
CA VAL A 142 -9.67 10.17 -5.11
C VAL A 142 -9.07 11.51 -5.52
N LYS A 143 -8.55 12.25 -4.55
CA LYS A 143 -7.63 13.38 -4.73
C LYS A 143 -6.34 13.10 -3.95
N THR A 144 -5.21 13.18 -4.62
CA THR A 144 -3.91 12.72 -4.12
C THR A 144 -3.28 13.71 -3.14
N ALA A 145 -2.25 13.27 -2.43
CA ALA A 145 -1.84 13.95 -1.19
C ALA A 145 -1.10 15.29 -1.35
N SER A 146 -0.32 15.47 -2.42
CA SER A 146 0.63 16.58 -2.55
C SER A 146 1.35 16.58 -3.90
N ILE A 147 1.84 17.75 -4.34
CA ILE A 147 2.86 17.89 -5.40
C ILE A 147 4.31 17.75 -4.86
N ALA A 148 4.48 17.42 -3.58
CA ALA A 148 5.79 17.26 -2.96
C ALA A 148 6.46 15.94 -3.37
N LYS A 149 7.75 16.00 -3.73
CA LYS A 149 8.57 14.78 -3.89
C LYS A 149 8.57 13.95 -2.61
N GLY A 150 8.67 12.64 -2.75
CA GLY A 150 8.74 11.70 -1.63
C GLY A 150 7.41 11.37 -0.98
N VAL A 151 6.38 12.21 -1.15
CA VAL A 151 5.00 11.88 -0.78
C VAL A 151 4.42 10.92 -1.80
N VAL A 152 3.91 9.78 -1.33
CA VAL A 152 3.22 8.79 -2.14
C VAL A 152 1.78 8.66 -1.67
N SER A 153 0.84 8.58 -2.62
CA SER A 153 -0.54 8.11 -2.41
C SER A 153 -0.71 6.77 -3.12
N SER A 154 -1.57 5.89 -2.62
CA SER A 154 -1.92 4.64 -3.32
C SER A 154 -3.37 4.23 -3.12
N PHE A 155 -3.92 3.56 -4.13
CA PHE A 155 -5.21 2.90 -4.15
C PHE A 155 -4.97 1.53 -4.79
N ILE A 156 -5.02 0.47 -3.97
CA ILE A 156 -4.55 -0.85 -4.37
C ILE A 156 -5.55 -1.94 -4.00
N PHE A 157 -5.40 -3.09 -4.64
CA PHE A 157 -5.83 -4.37 -4.09
C PHE A 157 -4.60 -5.17 -3.64
N ARG A 158 -4.68 -5.84 -2.47
CA ARG A 158 -3.59 -6.66 -1.93
C ARG A 158 -4.09 -7.94 -1.25
N SER A 159 -3.51 -9.08 -1.62
CA SER A 159 -3.67 -10.36 -0.92
C SER A 159 -2.45 -10.63 -0.04
N ASN A 160 -2.45 -10.07 1.19
CA ASN A 160 -1.26 -9.96 2.04
C ASN A 160 -0.53 -11.30 2.32
N LEU A 161 -1.24 -12.40 2.60
CA LEU A 161 -0.61 -13.72 2.83
C LEU A 161 0.03 -14.37 1.59
N VAL A 162 -0.44 -14.02 0.38
CA VAL A 162 -0.07 -14.73 -0.86
C VAL A 162 0.92 -13.92 -1.70
N GLY A 163 0.77 -12.59 -1.75
CA GLY A 163 1.68 -11.71 -2.50
C GLY A 163 1.12 -11.12 -3.79
N ASP A 164 -0.17 -11.31 -4.09
CA ASP A 164 -0.82 -10.67 -5.24
C ASP A 164 -1.18 -9.21 -4.95
N GLU A 165 -0.96 -8.33 -5.92
CA GLU A 165 -1.11 -6.87 -5.80
C GLU A 165 -1.57 -6.25 -7.14
N ILE A 166 -2.49 -5.28 -7.10
CA ILE A 166 -2.96 -4.50 -8.27
C ILE A 166 -2.92 -3.03 -7.87
N ASP A 167 -2.11 -2.22 -8.57
CA ASP A 167 -1.78 -0.87 -8.12
C ASP A 167 -2.42 0.26 -8.96
N PHE A 168 -2.88 1.30 -8.27
CA PHE A 168 -2.65 2.69 -8.63
C PHE A 168 -1.73 3.36 -7.58
N GLU A 169 -0.62 3.94 -8.01
CA GLU A 169 0.30 4.75 -7.18
C GLU A 169 0.47 6.15 -7.78
N TRP A 170 0.53 7.18 -6.94
CA TRP A 170 0.90 8.55 -7.32
C TRP A 170 2.09 9.00 -6.51
N VAL A 171 3.07 9.60 -7.17
CA VAL A 171 4.25 10.21 -6.54
C VAL A 171 4.15 11.71 -6.74
N GLY A 172 4.14 12.49 -5.67
CA GLY A 172 3.88 13.94 -5.76
C GLY A 172 4.85 14.70 -6.66
N LYS A 173 6.07 14.17 -6.89
CA LYS A 173 7.04 14.75 -7.85
C LYS A 173 6.55 14.77 -9.31
N ASN A 174 5.59 13.90 -9.66
CA ASN A 174 4.95 13.80 -10.97
C ASN A 174 3.41 13.97 -10.80
N PRO A 175 2.89 15.16 -10.45
CA PRO A 175 1.50 15.31 -10.00
C PRO A 175 0.45 15.06 -11.10
N HIS A 176 0.88 15.08 -12.36
CA HIS A 176 0.09 14.77 -13.56
C HIS A 176 0.08 13.28 -13.92
N GLU A 177 0.87 12.43 -13.26
CA GLU A 177 0.94 11.00 -13.56
C GLU A 177 0.21 10.15 -12.50
N VAL A 178 -0.54 9.15 -12.97
CA VAL A 178 -0.83 7.94 -12.18
C VAL A 178 0.03 6.78 -12.69
N GLN A 179 0.57 5.99 -11.78
CA GLN A 179 1.39 4.81 -12.08
C GLN A 179 0.57 3.56 -11.80
N THR A 180 0.44 2.70 -12.81
CA THR A 180 -0.28 1.43 -12.70
C THR A 180 0.72 0.28 -12.69
N ASN A 181 0.54 -0.69 -11.80
CA ASN A 181 1.44 -1.82 -11.62
C ASN A 181 0.65 -3.07 -11.20
N PHE A 182 1.32 -4.23 -11.11
CA PHE A 182 0.79 -5.43 -10.47
C PHE A 182 1.96 -6.31 -10.01
N PHE A 183 1.73 -7.12 -8.97
CA PHE A 183 2.63 -8.20 -8.55
C PHE A 183 1.85 -9.51 -8.41
N TYR A 184 2.57 -10.63 -8.55
CA TYR A 184 2.08 -11.99 -8.37
C TYR A 184 2.99 -12.68 -7.37
N HIS A 185 2.42 -13.27 -6.32
CA HIS A 185 3.15 -14.02 -5.29
C HIS A 185 4.41 -13.28 -4.72
N ASP A 186 4.32 -11.97 -4.49
CA ASP A 186 5.40 -11.07 -4.04
C ASP A 186 6.64 -11.02 -4.97
N ILE A 187 6.53 -11.57 -6.19
CA ILE A 187 7.57 -11.47 -7.23
C ILE A 187 7.58 -10.05 -7.78
N ARG A 188 8.42 -9.20 -7.17
CA ARG A 188 8.58 -7.75 -7.41
C ARG A 188 9.20 -7.42 -8.78
N ASN A 189 8.47 -7.71 -9.87
CA ASN A 189 8.85 -7.25 -11.21
C ASN A 189 8.46 -5.78 -11.45
N HIS A 190 9.37 -4.85 -11.14
CA HIS A 190 9.13 -3.41 -11.32
C HIS A 190 9.07 -2.94 -12.80
N THR A 191 9.31 -3.82 -13.78
CA THR A 191 9.09 -3.51 -15.21
C THR A 191 7.62 -3.58 -15.64
N ASN A 192 6.73 -4.16 -14.81
CA ASN A 192 5.28 -4.17 -15.01
C ASN A 192 4.63 -2.77 -14.93
N LYS A 193 5.35 -1.81 -14.34
CA LYS A 193 4.87 -0.46 -14.00
C LYS A 193 4.72 0.41 -15.26
N ARG A 194 3.60 1.13 -15.39
CA ARG A 194 3.36 2.11 -16.47
C ARG A 194 2.74 3.39 -15.92
N SER A 195 3.38 4.54 -16.18
CA SER A 195 2.82 5.87 -15.94
C SER A 195 1.80 6.23 -17.02
N PHE A 196 0.78 7.00 -16.65
CA PHE A 196 -0.21 7.60 -17.53
C PHE A 196 -0.56 9.02 -17.06
N ASP A 197 -0.73 9.93 -18.01
CA ASP A 197 -1.24 11.28 -17.76
C ASP A 197 -2.73 11.26 -17.36
N VAL A 198 -3.07 12.01 -16.30
CA VAL A 198 -4.46 12.20 -15.81
C VAL A 198 -5.07 13.54 -16.25
N GLY A 199 -4.34 14.37 -16.99
CA GLY A 199 -4.84 15.61 -17.60
C GLY A 199 -4.94 16.82 -16.65
N GLY A 200 -4.41 16.72 -15.44
CA GLY A 200 -4.46 17.76 -14.41
C GLY A 200 -3.55 17.46 -13.23
N ASP A 201 -3.47 18.36 -12.24
CA ASP A 201 -2.81 18.06 -10.96
C ASP A 201 -3.75 17.18 -10.12
N SER A 202 -3.36 15.92 -9.92
CA SER A 202 -4.14 14.93 -9.18
C SER A 202 -4.34 15.27 -7.69
N SER A 203 -3.58 16.23 -7.14
CA SER A 203 -3.76 16.75 -5.78
C SER A 203 -4.68 17.98 -5.70
N ALA A 204 -4.96 18.62 -6.85
CA ALA A 204 -5.88 19.75 -6.96
C ALA A 204 -7.33 19.31 -7.22
N ALA A 205 -7.54 18.23 -7.99
CA ALA A 205 -8.86 17.75 -8.42
C ALA A 205 -9.14 16.29 -8.03
N TYR A 206 -10.44 15.93 -7.95
CA TYR A 206 -10.88 14.54 -7.76
C TYR A 206 -11.09 13.85 -9.12
N HIS A 207 -10.49 12.69 -9.27
CA HIS A 207 -10.66 11.79 -10.42
C HIS A 207 -11.25 10.44 -9.98
N ASP A 208 -11.95 9.76 -10.89
CA ASP A 208 -12.54 8.45 -10.67
C ASP A 208 -11.61 7.34 -11.18
N TYR A 209 -10.84 6.74 -10.27
CA TYR A 209 -9.90 5.66 -10.56
C TYR A 209 -10.60 4.32 -10.49
N THR A 210 -10.54 3.54 -11.57
CA THR A 210 -11.25 2.26 -11.66
C THR A 210 -10.33 1.13 -12.08
N PHE A 211 -10.42 -0.02 -11.39
CA PHE A 211 -9.94 -1.29 -11.94
C PHE A 211 -11.09 -2.29 -12.11
N ILE A 212 -11.11 -2.96 -13.26
CA ILE A 212 -11.99 -4.08 -13.58
C ILE A 212 -11.10 -5.32 -13.64
N TRP A 213 -11.38 -6.33 -12.80
CA TRP A 213 -10.57 -7.54 -12.67
C TRP A 213 -11.41 -8.79 -12.91
N ALA A 214 -10.92 -9.62 -13.82
CA ALA A 214 -11.48 -10.90 -14.27
C ALA A 214 -10.41 -12.02 -14.12
N PRO A 215 -10.80 -13.30 -14.17
CA PRO A 215 -9.85 -14.42 -14.10
C PRO A 215 -8.80 -14.46 -15.22
N ASP A 216 -9.01 -13.72 -16.30
CA ASP A 216 -8.17 -13.64 -17.50
C ASP A 216 -7.57 -12.24 -17.77
N SER A 217 -8.00 -11.20 -17.07
CA SER A 217 -7.65 -9.81 -17.42
C SER A 217 -7.83 -8.80 -16.27
N ILE A 218 -7.02 -7.74 -16.28
CA ILE A 218 -7.19 -6.55 -15.43
C ILE A 218 -7.17 -5.31 -16.32
N THR A 219 -8.17 -4.43 -16.19
CA THR A 219 -8.26 -3.17 -16.93
C THR A 219 -8.29 -1.99 -15.97
N TRP A 220 -7.39 -1.02 -16.16
CA TRP A 220 -7.33 0.23 -15.38
C TRP A 220 -7.95 1.37 -16.21
N LEU A 221 -8.74 2.22 -15.56
CA LEU A 221 -9.37 3.42 -16.14
C LEU A 221 -9.24 4.62 -15.18
N VAL A 222 -9.28 5.83 -15.76
CA VAL A 222 -9.38 7.12 -15.05
C VAL A 222 -10.50 7.91 -15.71
N ASP A 223 -11.47 8.40 -14.94
CA ASP A 223 -12.62 9.17 -15.43
C ASP A 223 -13.37 8.44 -16.58
N GLY A 224 -13.51 7.12 -16.45
CA GLY A 224 -14.09 6.24 -17.47
C GLY A 224 -13.19 5.96 -18.70
N LYS A 225 -12.08 6.68 -18.89
CA LYS A 225 -11.11 6.47 -19.97
C LYS A 225 -10.16 5.31 -19.62
N LYS A 226 -10.19 4.24 -20.41
CA LYS A 226 -9.26 3.11 -20.26
C LYS A 226 -7.81 3.53 -20.49
N LEU A 227 -6.94 3.22 -19.53
CA LEU A 227 -5.49 3.40 -19.61
C LEU A 227 -4.78 2.18 -20.19
N ARG A 228 -5.02 0.99 -19.62
CA ARG A 228 -4.43 -0.27 -20.06
C ARG A 228 -5.32 -1.47 -19.73
N THR A 229 -5.13 -2.55 -20.49
CA THR A 229 -5.55 -3.90 -20.10
C THR A 229 -4.31 -4.79 -20.03
N LEU A 230 -4.17 -5.54 -18.94
CA LEU A 230 -3.29 -6.69 -18.83
C LEU A 230 -4.14 -7.94 -19.09
N TYR A 231 -3.67 -8.87 -19.93
CA TYR A 231 -4.29 -10.19 -20.05
C TYR A 231 -3.38 -11.24 -19.41
N ARG A 232 -3.97 -12.19 -18.70
CA ARG A 232 -3.28 -13.33 -18.07
C ARG A 232 -2.41 -14.12 -19.04
N LYS A 233 -2.88 -14.32 -20.28
CA LYS A 233 -2.10 -14.97 -21.35
C LYS A 233 -0.74 -14.30 -21.61
N ASP A 234 -0.62 -13.00 -21.35
CA ASP A 234 0.59 -12.21 -21.60
C ASP A 234 1.54 -12.19 -20.40
N THR A 235 1.17 -12.83 -19.27
CA THR A 235 2.03 -13.02 -18.10
C THR A 235 2.57 -14.45 -17.99
N TYR A 236 2.55 -15.24 -19.07
CA TYR A 236 3.06 -16.61 -19.08
C TYR A 236 4.58 -16.66 -19.02
N ASP A 237 5.12 -17.15 -17.91
CA ASP A 237 6.54 -17.31 -17.69
C ASP A 237 7.01 -18.70 -18.15
N ARG A 238 7.71 -18.76 -19.29
CA ARG A 238 8.17 -20.02 -19.88
C ARG A 238 9.15 -20.82 -19.01
N SER A 239 9.81 -20.18 -18.05
CA SER A 239 10.75 -20.82 -17.12
C SER A 239 10.07 -21.58 -15.97
N SER A 240 8.95 -21.09 -15.47
CA SER A 240 8.16 -21.76 -14.41
C SER A 240 6.99 -22.56 -14.95
N GLY A 241 6.49 -22.23 -16.16
CA GLY A 241 5.25 -22.79 -16.71
C GLY A 241 3.99 -22.14 -16.12
N GLU A 242 4.12 -21.04 -15.37
CA GLU A 242 3.02 -20.37 -14.69
C GLU A 242 2.57 -19.09 -15.38
N TYR A 243 1.30 -18.72 -15.18
CA TYR A 243 0.80 -17.39 -15.47
C TYR A 243 0.97 -16.49 -14.24
N ARG A 244 1.96 -15.60 -14.27
CA ARG A 244 2.24 -14.65 -13.18
C ARG A 244 1.22 -13.51 -13.13
N PHE A 245 -0.02 -13.82 -12.78
CA PHE A 245 -1.19 -12.95 -12.84
C PHE A 245 -2.00 -13.03 -11.53
N PRO A 246 -2.43 -11.89 -10.94
CA PRO A 246 -3.22 -11.88 -9.70
C PRO A 246 -4.48 -12.76 -9.75
N ALA A 247 -4.62 -13.66 -8.78
CA ALA A 247 -5.74 -14.61 -8.67
C ALA A 247 -6.14 -14.97 -7.23
N ALA A 248 -5.37 -14.58 -6.21
CA ALA A 248 -5.68 -14.78 -4.80
C ALA A 248 -6.75 -13.79 -4.28
N GLU A 249 -7.47 -14.15 -3.21
CA GLU A 249 -8.42 -13.25 -2.55
C GLU A 249 -7.69 -12.31 -1.57
N GLY A 250 -8.07 -11.03 -1.53
CA GLY A 250 -7.39 -10.00 -0.73
C GLY A 250 -8.32 -8.87 -0.29
N ARG A 251 -7.77 -7.72 0.12
CA ARG A 251 -8.53 -6.51 0.49
C ARG A 251 -8.20 -5.36 -0.46
N VAL A 252 -9.10 -4.39 -0.55
CA VAL A 252 -8.91 -3.15 -1.32
C VAL A 252 -8.64 -2.02 -0.35
N GLY A 253 -7.59 -1.22 -0.58
CA GLY A 253 -7.17 -0.21 0.38
C GLY A 253 -6.57 1.04 -0.23
N PHE A 254 -6.51 2.07 0.61
CA PHE A 254 -5.90 3.37 0.34
C PHE A 254 -4.75 3.59 1.31
N SER A 255 -3.65 4.21 0.86
CA SER A 255 -2.57 4.61 1.77
C SER A 255 -1.84 5.88 1.35
N ILE A 256 -1.30 6.58 2.35
CA ILE A 256 -0.36 7.70 2.18
C ILE A 256 0.94 7.34 2.89
N TRP A 257 2.10 7.52 2.24
CA TRP A 257 3.39 7.12 2.83
C TRP A 257 4.60 7.94 2.34
N ASP A 258 5.66 7.91 3.16
CA ASP A 258 6.91 8.66 2.96
C ASP A 258 7.90 7.79 2.17
N GLY A 259 7.77 7.82 0.84
CA GLY A 259 8.69 7.15 -0.07
C GLY A 259 10.07 7.80 -0.13
N GLY A 260 10.16 9.11 0.13
CA GLY A 260 11.43 9.84 0.17
C GLY A 260 12.34 9.43 1.34
N ASN A 261 11.77 8.91 2.44
CA ASN A 261 12.51 8.33 3.57
C ASN A 261 12.34 6.79 3.67
N ALA A 262 12.06 6.12 2.55
CA ALA A 262 11.92 4.66 2.50
C ALA A 262 13.26 3.92 2.71
N PRO A 263 13.28 2.69 3.28
CA PRO A 263 14.53 1.97 3.57
C PRO A 263 15.38 1.56 2.36
N SER A 264 14.84 1.57 1.13
CA SER A 264 15.59 1.22 -0.07
C SER A 264 15.83 2.44 -0.97
N GLU A 265 17.07 2.56 -1.45
CA GLU A 265 17.50 3.65 -2.35
C GLU A 265 16.67 3.68 -3.64
N GLY A 266 16.32 2.52 -4.20
CA GLY A 266 15.45 2.42 -5.37
C GLY A 266 14.05 3.03 -5.15
N THR A 267 13.49 2.90 -3.95
CA THR A 267 12.22 3.56 -3.59
C THR A 267 12.42 5.06 -3.39
N GLN A 268 13.51 5.48 -2.74
CA GLN A 268 13.85 6.90 -2.56
C GLN A 268 14.08 7.62 -3.90
N ASN A 269 14.77 7.00 -4.85
CA ASN A 269 15.02 7.55 -6.19
C ASN A 269 13.72 7.61 -7.02
N TRP A 270 12.84 6.62 -6.89
CA TRP A 270 11.52 6.63 -7.51
C TRP A 270 10.58 7.69 -6.91
N ALA A 271 10.44 7.76 -5.59
CA ALA A 271 9.58 8.72 -4.90
C ALA A 271 10.15 10.15 -4.97
N GLY A 272 11.48 10.28 -5.03
CA GLY A 272 12.24 11.52 -4.86
C GLY A 272 12.55 11.78 -3.38
N SER A 273 13.84 11.91 -3.04
CA SER A 273 14.32 12.04 -1.67
C SER A 273 15.05 13.37 -1.42
N PRO A 274 15.10 13.88 -0.17
CA PRO A 274 14.19 13.54 0.92
C PRO A 274 12.79 14.10 0.64
N THR A 275 11.78 13.56 1.32
CA THR A 275 10.46 14.21 1.41
C THR A 275 10.60 15.55 2.12
N PRO A 276 10.05 16.67 1.61
CA PRO A 276 10.19 17.96 2.26
C PRO A 276 9.27 18.02 3.50
N TRP A 277 9.83 18.47 4.62
CA TRP A 277 9.15 18.50 5.92
C TRP A 277 9.47 19.80 6.67
N THR A 278 8.45 20.40 7.28
CA THR A 278 8.59 21.31 8.42
C THR A 278 8.01 20.63 9.66
N LYS A 279 8.25 21.19 10.85
CA LYS A 279 7.74 20.66 12.13
C LYS A 279 6.22 20.40 12.09
N ASP A 280 5.47 21.29 11.45
CA ASP A 280 4.01 21.33 11.48
C ASP A 280 3.39 20.84 10.15
N THR A 281 4.19 20.22 9.27
CA THR A 281 3.74 19.67 7.98
C THR A 281 2.94 18.39 8.16
N VAL A 282 1.76 18.34 7.53
CA VAL A 282 0.90 17.16 7.43
C VAL A 282 0.37 17.06 6.00
N TYR A 283 0.77 16.03 5.26
CA TYR A 283 0.21 15.73 3.93
C TYR A 283 -1.11 14.96 4.07
N ARG A 284 -2.03 15.09 3.10
CA ARG A 284 -3.40 14.58 3.21
C ARG A 284 -3.93 14.07 1.88
N MET A 285 -4.13 12.75 1.77
CA MET A 285 -4.89 12.13 0.69
C MET A 285 -6.38 12.15 1.05
N TYR A 286 -7.26 12.33 0.06
CA TYR A 286 -8.71 12.37 0.27
C TYR A 286 -9.41 11.35 -0.63
N VAL A 287 -10.32 10.56 -0.05
CA VAL A 287 -11.23 9.67 -0.77
C VAL A 287 -12.66 10.17 -0.51
N ASP A 288 -13.35 10.52 -1.59
CA ASP A 288 -14.72 11.07 -1.57
C ASP A 288 -15.75 9.94 -1.53
N SER A 289 -15.51 8.86 -2.29
CA SER A 289 -16.33 7.65 -2.27
C SER A 289 -15.60 6.44 -2.87
N ILE A 290 -16.12 5.25 -2.58
CA ILE A 290 -15.73 4.00 -3.26
C ILE A 290 -16.97 3.14 -3.55
N ASN A 291 -17.02 2.57 -4.75
CA ASN A 291 -18.02 1.62 -5.21
C ASN A 291 -17.32 0.30 -5.58
N ILE A 292 -17.63 -0.77 -4.85
CA ILE A 292 -17.16 -2.14 -5.08
C ILE A 292 -18.32 -2.96 -5.64
N GLN A 293 -18.14 -3.53 -6.83
CA GLN A 293 -19.08 -4.42 -7.48
C GLN A 293 -18.41 -5.79 -7.70
N CYS A 294 -18.80 -6.75 -6.87
CA CYS A 294 -18.33 -8.12 -6.88
C CYS A 294 -18.93 -8.91 -8.05
N SER A 295 -18.17 -9.88 -8.55
CA SER A 295 -18.66 -10.84 -9.56
C SER A 295 -18.57 -12.30 -9.11
N GLY A 296 -17.82 -12.59 -8.04
CA GLY A 296 -17.29 -13.94 -7.84
C GLY A 296 -16.51 -14.39 -9.07
N ASP A 297 -16.58 -15.68 -9.43
CA ASP A 297 -15.87 -16.19 -10.61
C ASP A 297 -16.48 -15.78 -11.98
N ASN A 298 -17.57 -15.00 -12.00
CA ASN A 298 -18.28 -14.58 -13.22
C ASN A 298 -18.18 -13.05 -13.45
N PRO A 299 -17.06 -12.53 -13.99
CA PRO A 299 -16.82 -11.09 -14.16
C PRO A 299 -17.81 -10.41 -15.13
N PRO A 300 -18.14 -9.11 -14.92
CA PRO A 300 -18.81 -8.33 -15.95
C PRO A 300 -17.91 -8.20 -17.19
N PRO A 301 -18.46 -8.22 -18.42
CA PRO A 301 -17.66 -8.07 -19.63
C PRO A 301 -17.00 -6.69 -19.69
N ALA A 302 -15.74 -6.65 -20.14
CA ALA A 302 -14.88 -5.46 -20.21
C ALA A 302 -15.32 -4.39 -21.26
N SER A 303 -16.57 -4.45 -21.73
CA SER A 303 -17.23 -3.51 -22.63
C SER A 303 -18.19 -2.54 -21.90
N SER A 304 -18.37 -2.70 -20.58
CA SER A 304 -19.28 -1.89 -19.75
C SER A 304 -18.73 -0.50 -19.41
N THR A 305 -18.48 0.33 -20.42
CA THR A 305 -18.29 1.79 -20.25
C THR A 305 -19.62 2.47 -19.93
N GLY A 306 -20.16 2.21 -18.74
CA GLY A 306 -21.30 2.95 -18.19
C GLY A 306 -20.86 4.35 -17.78
N GLY A 307 -21.28 5.37 -18.52
CA GLY A 307 -20.97 6.76 -18.18
C GLY A 307 -21.63 7.16 -16.86
N GLY A 308 -20.83 7.67 -15.92
CA GLY A 308 -21.34 8.07 -14.61
C GLY A 308 -22.25 9.29 -14.68
N LYS A 309 -23.53 9.11 -14.31
CA LYS A 309 -24.41 10.17 -13.81
C LYS A 309 -25.34 9.62 -12.73
N ASP A 310 -25.49 10.41 -11.67
CA ASP A 310 -26.53 10.35 -10.62
C ASP A 310 -26.87 8.97 -10.03
N LEU A 311 -26.05 8.52 -9.08
CA LEU A 311 -26.47 7.58 -8.03
C LEU A 311 -27.11 8.33 -6.85
N THR A 312 -28.24 9.01 -7.10
CA THR A 312 -29.07 9.66 -6.08
C THR A 312 -30.47 9.05 -6.06
N SER A 313 -30.60 7.85 -5.48
CA SER A 313 -31.91 7.25 -5.20
C SER A 313 -31.92 6.40 -3.92
N SER A 314 -32.67 6.87 -2.91
CA SER A 314 -32.91 6.11 -1.68
C SER A 314 -33.91 4.97 -1.96
N ALA A 315 -33.62 3.76 -1.48
CA ALA A 315 -34.53 2.61 -1.58
C ALA A 315 -34.73 1.97 -0.19
N THR A 316 -35.95 2.07 0.37
CA THR A 316 -36.27 1.57 1.71
C THR A 316 -37.28 0.41 1.66
N SER A 317 -36.79 -0.82 1.84
CA SER A 317 -37.62 -2.01 2.10
C SER A 317 -36.74 -3.08 2.77
N LYS A 318 -36.88 -3.34 4.08
CA LYS A 318 -37.95 -4.06 4.81
C LYS A 318 -37.91 -5.59 4.63
N SER A 319 -37.90 -6.27 5.77
CA SER A 319 -37.81 -7.73 5.97
C SER A 319 -39.04 -8.52 5.53
N SER A 320 -38.82 -9.79 5.17
CA SER A 320 -39.75 -10.91 5.36
C SER A 320 -38.97 -12.21 5.65
N THR A 321 -39.61 -13.26 6.19
CA THR A 321 -38.91 -14.36 6.87
C THR A 321 -39.57 -15.73 6.65
N THR A 322 -38.77 -16.80 6.51
CA THR A 322 -39.16 -18.24 6.46
C THR A 322 -40.04 -18.65 5.24
N ILE A 323 -40.24 -19.93 4.84
CA ILE A 323 -40.25 -21.24 5.55
C ILE A 323 -39.44 -22.33 4.80
N SER A 324 -39.13 -23.41 5.54
CA SER A 324 -38.33 -24.62 5.24
C SER A 324 -38.98 -25.65 4.27
N GLU A 325 -38.38 -26.86 4.23
CA GLU A 325 -38.83 -28.14 3.62
C GLU A 325 -38.39 -28.43 2.17
N SER A 326 -38.05 -29.66 1.77
CA SER A 326 -37.67 -30.88 2.53
C SER A 326 -36.84 -31.85 1.64
N ARG A 327 -36.24 -32.91 2.22
CA ARG A 327 -35.37 -33.89 1.54
C ARG A 327 -35.87 -35.34 1.71
N PRO A 328 -35.89 -36.16 0.64
CA PRO A 328 -35.82 -37.63 0.71
C PRO A 328 -34.45 -38.20 0.26
N SER A 329 -34.23 -39.51 0.39
CA SER A 329 -32.89 -40.13 0.33
C SER A 329 -32.88 -41.62 -0.08
N SER A 330 -32.09 -41.97 -1.11
CA SER A 330 -31.70 -43.35 -1.52
C SER A 330 -30.72 -43.26 -2.70
N SER A 331 -29.78 -44.18 -2.98
CA SER A 331 -29.30 -45.40 -2.31
C SER A 331 -27.96 -45.86 -2.95
N ASN A 332 -27.20 -46.74 -2.29
CA ASN A 332 -25.89 -47.28 -2.72
C ASN A 332 -25.72 -48.70 -2.12
N PRO A 333 -24.77 -49.57 -2.56
CA PRO A 333 -24.01 -49.68 -3.83
C PRO A 333 -24.29 -51.07 -4.49
N PRO A 334 -23.38 -51.69 -5.29
CA PRO A 334 -22.38 -52.58 -4.65
C PRO A 334 -21.00 -52.77 -5.36
N ALA A 335 -20.03 -53.22 -4.54
CA ALA A 335 -18.87 -54.08 -4.86
C ALA A 335 -17.72 -53.58 -5.79
N SER A 336 -16.53 -54.15 -5.52
CA SER A 336 -15.23 -53.96 -6.19
C SER A 336 -14.66 -55.34 -6.56
N PRO A 337 -13.60 -55.43 -7.39
CA PRO A 337 -12.46 -56.21 -6.90
C PRO A 337 -11.06 -55.59 -7.08
N THR A 338 -10.21 -55.93 -6.12
CA THR A 338 -8.73 -55.87 -6.08
C THR A 338 -8.05 -56.84 -7.07
N ALA A 339 -6.75 -56.80 -7.38
CA ALA A 339 -5.68 -55.78 -7.31
C ALA A 339 -4.35 -56.40 -7.86
N SER A 340 -3.30 -55.58 -8.06
CA SER A 340 -1.88 -55.97 -8.24
C SER A 340 -1.52 -56.77 -9.51
N SER A 341 -0.56 -56.35 -10.33
CA SER A 341 0.88 -56.47 -10.02
C SER A 341 1.76 -55.86 -11.13
N SER A 342 3.06 -55.69 -10.87
CA SER A 342 4.05 -55.13 -11.81
C SER A 342 5.39 -55.87 -11.69
N PRO A 343 6.05 -56.19 -12.82
CA PRO A 343 7.49 -56.46 -12.84
C PRO A 343 8.27 -55.66 -13.91
N ALA A 344 9.54 -55.42 -13.62
CA ALA A 344 10.62 -54.98 -14.53
C ALA A 344 11.90 -55.76 -14.14
N PRO A 345 13.06 -55.68 -14.84
CA PRO A 345 13.37 -55.06 -16.14
C PRO A 345 13.64 -56.15 -17.23
N THR A 346 14.42 -56.03 -18.33
CA THR A 346 15.88 -55.78 -18.47
C THR A 346 16.31 -55.79 -19.97
N ASN A 347 17.59 -55.46 -20.25
CA ASN A 347 18.44 -55.81 -21.42
C ASN A 347 18.53 -54.86 -22.66
N GLN A 348 19.57 -54.01 -22.61
CA GLN A 348 20.50 -53.71 -23.73
C GLN A 348 21.66 -54.76 -23.70
N PRO A 349 22.80 -54.69 -24.46
CA PRO A 349 23.35 -53.67 -25.39
C PRO A 349 23.09 -54.08 -26.87
N SER A 350 23.75 -53.66 -27.96
CA SER A 350 25.03 -52.95 -28.28
C SER A 350 24.85 -52.32 -29.71
N SER A 351 25.74 -51.56 -30.37
CA SER A 351 26.90 -50.65 -30.15
C SER A 351 27.34 -50.13 -31.55
N SER A 352 28.30 -49.19 -31.62
CA SER A 352 28.81 -48.50 -32.84
C SER A 352 27.84 -47.46 -33.47
N ASN A 353 28.28 -46.29 -33.98
CA ASN A 353 29.62 -45.71 -34.07
C ASN A 353 29.75 -44.37 -33.33
N GLN A 354 30.98 -44.03 -32.91
CA GLN A 354 31.39 -42.77 -32.31
C GLN A 354 32.59 -42.21 -33.11
N PRO A 355 32.76 -40.89 -33.19
CA PRO A 355 34.05 -40.32 -32.78
C PRO A 355 33.89 -39.17 -31.79
N SER A 356 34.97 -38.85 -31.08
CA SER A 356 35.07 -37.67 -30.21
C SER A 356 36.49 -37.06 -30.33
N PRO A 357 37.02 -36.24 -29.41
CA PRO A 357 37.14 -34.81 -29.69
C PRO A 357 38.58 -34.27 -29.63
N SER A 358 38.81 -33.05 -30.12
CA SER A 358 39.91 -32.17 -29.66
C SER A 358 39.92 -30.82 -30.42
N ASN A 359 39.72 -29.69 -29.72
CA ASN A 359 40.82 -28.89 -29.19
C ASN A 359 40.37 -27.51 -28.65
N GLN A 360 41.08 -27.05 -27.63
CA GLN A 360 41.05 -25.69 -27.09
C GLN A 360 42.04 -24.82 -27.89
N PRO A 361 41.86 -23.48 -27.90
CA PRO A 361 42.95 -22.65 -27.37
C PRO A 361 42.47 -21.50 -26.47
N SER A 362 43.38 -21.02 -25.60
CA SER A 362 43.22 -19.78 -24.82
C SER A 362 44.04 -18.64 -25.44
N ALA A 363 43.83 -17.42 -24.93
CA ALA A 363 44.55 -16.15 -25.19
C ALA A 363 45.99 -16.26 -25.76
N THR A 364 46.46 -15.34 -26.61
CA THR A 364 46.52 -13.88 -26.35
C THR A 364 46.85 -13.11 -27.65
N ASP A 365 46.37 -11.86 -27.80
CA ASP A 365 47.15 -10.65 -28.18
C ASP A 365 46.27 -9.51 -28.73
N SER A 366 46.70 -8.27 -28.49
CA SER A 366 45.98 -7.04 -28.86
C SER A 366 46.56 -6.36 -30.10
N PRO A 367 45.76 -6.01 -31.11
CA PRO A 367 46.18 -5.06 -32.15
C PRO A 367 46.26 -3.63 -31.59
N ALA A 368 47.41 -2.98 -31.80
CA ALA A 368 47.59 -1.54 -31.57
C ALA A 368 46.88 -0.71 -32.68
N PRO A 369 46.62 0.60 -32.48
CA PRO A 369 45.66 1.35 -33.30
C PRO A 369 46.22 1.78 -34.67
N SER A 370 45.32 2.09 -35.62
CA SER A 370 45.69 2.80 -36.85
C SER A 370 44.63 3.82 -37.31
N ASN A 371 45.12 5.04 -37.56
CA ASN A 371 44.65 6.02 -38.54
C ASN A 371 43.19 6.53 -38.49
N GLN A 372 42.96 7.40 -37.51
CA GLN A 372 42.18 8.64 -37.62
C GLN A 372 42.03 9.20 -39.07
N PRO A 373 40.80 9.49 -39.52
CA PRO A 373 40.53 10.46 -40.59
C PRO A 373 40.83 11.89 -40.12
N SER A 374 41.42 12.72 -40.99
CA SER A 374 41.76 14.11 -40.67
C SER A 374 40.53 14.99 -40.51
N ALA A 375 40.67 16.09 -39.77
CA ALA A 375 39.62 17.10 -39.63
C ALA A 375 39.20 17.68 -40.99
N THR A 376 37.92 17.99 -41.13
CA THR A 376 37.36 18.79 -42.24
C THR A 376 36.66 19.99 -41.61
N ASP A 377 36.70 21.14 -42.28
CA ASP A 377 36.53 22.44 -41.64
C ASP A 377 35.16 22.69 -40.99
N SER A 378 35.18 23.51 -39.93
CA SER A 378 33.98 24.00 -39.27
C SER A 378 33.21 24.97 -40.19
N PRO A 379 31.90 24.78 -40.43
CA PRO A 379 31.08 25.82 -41.04
C PRO A 379 31.03 27.04 -40.12
N ALA A 380 31.30 28.22 -40.67
CA ALA A 380 31.41 29.47 -39.92
C ALA A 380 30.08 29.89 -39.27
N PRO A 381 30.11 30.59 -38.11
CA PRO A 381 28.91 31.13 -37.48
C PRO A 381 28.25 32.18 -38.39
N SER A 382 27.00 31.94 -38.77
CA SER A 382 26.26 32.86 -39.64
C SER A 382 25.54 33.95 -38.83
N ASN A 383 26.07 35.17 -38.95
CA ASN A 383 25.44 36.46 -38.67
C ASN A 383 24.36 36.50 -37.57
N GLN A 384 24.83 36.74 -36.33
CA GLN A 384 24.05 37.42 -35.29
C GLN A 384 23.40 38.70 -35.86
N PRO A 385 22.06 38.89 -35.72
CA PRO A 385 21.43 40.18 -35.97
C PRO A 385 21.96 41.24 -34.99
N SER A 386 22.37 42.39 -35.49
CA SER A 386 22.83 43.51 -34.67
C SER A 386 21.71 44.05 -33.77
N ALA A 387 22.08 44.64 -32.63
CA ALA A 387 21.12 45.24 -31.72
C ALA A 387 20.28 46.32 -32.43
N THR A 388 18.98 46.33 -32.15
CA THR A 388 18.05 47.42 -32.47
C THR A 388 17.66 48.08 -31.16
N ASP A 389 17.49 49.41 -31.17
CA ASP A 389 17.49 50.23 -29.95
C ASP A 389 16.42 49.86 -28.93
N SER A 390 16.80 49.95 -27.65
CA SER A 390 15.86 49.87 -26.54
C SER A 390 14.99 51.14 -26.51
N PRO A 391 13.65 51.05 -26.44
CA PRO A 391 12.81 52.22 -26.23
C PRO A 391 13.14 52.85 -24.87
N ALA A 392 13.33 54.17 -24.85
CA ALA A 392 13.78 54.89 -23.66
C ALA A 392 12.75 54.83 -22.50
N PRO A 393 13.20 54.77 -21.24
CA PRO A 393 12.29 54.76 -20.09
C PRO A 393 11.56 56.09 -19.95
N SER A 394 10.23 56.04 -19.96
CA SER A 394 9.37 57.22 -19.85
C SER A 394 9.28 57.75 -18.41
N ASN A 395 9.93 58.88 -18.14
CA ASN A 395 9.70 59.83 -17.04
C ASN A 395 9.08 59.27 -15.74
N GLN A 396 9.93 58.80 -14.84
CA GLN A 396 9.58 58.65 -13.43
C GLN A 396 9.35 60.05 -12.80
N PRO A 397 8.24 60.30 -12.08
CA PRO A 397 8.07 61.53 -11.31
C PRO A 397 9.03 61.57 -10.10
N SER A 398 9.53 62.75 -9.76
CA SER A 398 10.58 62.95 -8.75
C SER A 398 10.12 62.58 -7.33
N PRO A 399 11.02 62.03 -6.48
CA PRO A 399 10.71 61.77 -5.08
C PRO A 399 10.55 63.09 -4.30
N SER A 400 9.46 63.21 -3.54
CA SER A 400 9.19 64.35 -2.66
C SER A 400 9.98 64.29 -1.36
N ASN A 401 10.47 65.45 -0.91
CA ASN A 401 11.40 65.63 0.22
C ASN A 401 11.15 64.76 1.47
N GLN A 402 12.23 64.16 1.96
CA GLN A 402 12.36 63.59 3.30
C GLN A 402 12.49 64.70 4.37
N PRO A 403 11.71 64.68 5.46
CA PRO A 403 12.00 65.44 6.68
C PRO A 403 13.17 64.82 7.47
N SER A 404 14.05 65.66 8.03
CA SER A 404 15.24 65.22 8.77
C SER A 404 14.93 64.41 10.03
N ALA A 405 15.80 63.46 10.35
CA ALA A 405 15.86 62.88 11.69
C ALA A 405 16.25 63.96 12.74
N THR A 406 15.80 63.79 13.98
CA THR A 406 16.15 64.64 15.13
C THR A 406 16.76 63.77 16.22
N ASP A 407 17.73 64.31 16.96
CA ASP A 407 18.61 63.54 17.85
C ASP A 407 18.00 63.01 19.16
N SER A 408 18.59 61.89 19.61
CA SER A 408 18.73 61.48 21.02
C SER A 408 17.46 61.01 21.77
N PRO A 409 17.61 60.31 22.93
CA PRO A 409 18.85 59.92 23.62
C PRO A 409 19.10 58.40 23.71
N ALA A 410 20.30 58.02 24.18
CA ALA A 410 20.67 56.63 24.43
C ALA A 410 20.09 56.08 25.77
N PRO A 411 19.73 54.78 25.86
CA PRO A 411 19.32 54.15 27.10
C PRO A 411 20.49 54.00 28.08
N THR A 412 20.22 54.22 29.38
CA THR A 412 21.23 54.24 30.45
C THR A 412 21.46 52.85 31.06
N ASN A 413 22.57 52.70 31.80
CA ASN A 413 22.99 51.44 32.45
C ASN A 413 22.13 51.01 33.67
N GLN A 414 22.35 49.76 34.08
CA GLN A 414 21.99 49.09 35.34
C GLN A 414 20.52 48.62 35.54
N PRO A 415 20.28 47.64 36.45
CA PRO A 415 21.26 46.84 37.22
C PRO A 415 21.24 45.32 36.90
N SER A 416 22.33 44.64 37.24
CA SER A 416 22.40 43.17 37.25
C SER A 416 21.87 42.59 38.57
N ALA A 417 21.27 41.39 38.47
CA ALA A 417 21.09 40.38 39.51
C ALA A 417 20.52 40.80 40.90
N THR A 418 19.45 40.10 41.30
CA THR A 418 19.08 39.96 42.72
C THR A 418 18.66 38.51 42.93
N ASP A 419 19.20 37.86 43.96
CA ASP A 419 18.94 36.44 44.21
C ASP A 419 17.47 36.15 44.54
N SER A 420 17.05 34.93 44.21
CA SER A 420 15.83 34.32 44.73
C SER A 420 16.06 32.81 44.90
N PRO A 421 15.45 32.18 45.92
CA PRO A 421 16.11 31.12 46.67
C PRO A 421 16.17 29.76 45.97
N ALA A 422 17.18 28.98 46.34
CA ALA A 422 17.38 27.62 45.86
C ALA A 422 16.20 26.69 46.20
N PRO A 423 15.85 25.74 45.32
CA PRO A 423 14.79 24.76 45.59
C PRO A 423 15.18 23.88 46.79
N THR A 424 14.26 23.76 47.74
CA THR A 424 14.46 22.95 48.94
C THR A 424 14.44 21.45 48.59
N ASN A 425 15.38 20.67 49.13
CA ASN A 425 15.37 19.22 49.00
C ASN A 425 14.10 18.62 49.62
N GLN A 426 13.21 18.03 48.81
CA GLN A 426 12.24 17.06 49.30
C GLN A 426 12.83 15.64 49.29
N PRO A 427 12.45 14.77 50.24
CA PRO A 427 13.03 13.44 50.38
C PRO A 427 12.54 12.46 49.31
N SER A 428 13.36 11.45 49.02
CA SER A 428 13.04 10.37 48.10
C SER A 428 11.82 9.57 48.57
N SER A 429 10.73 9.59 47.79
CA SER A 429 9.57 8.71 47.98
C SER A 429 9.84 7.36 47.32
N SER A 430 9.97 6.31 48.12
CA SER A 430 10.16 4.94 47.63
C SER A 430 8.94 4.44 46.83
N LEU A 431 9.21 3.71 45.74
CA LEU A 431 8.18 2.98 44.99
C LEU A 431 7.53 1.90 45.90
N PRO A 432 6.19 1.73 45.86
CA PRO A 432 5.55 0.58 46.48
C PRO A 432 5.88 -0.71 45.70
N PRO A 433 5.97 -1.88 46.36
CA PRO A 433 6.22 -3.15 45.71
C PRO A 433 5.01 -3.61 44.86
N PRO A 434 5.22 -4.46 43.83
CA PRO A 434 4.14 -4.95 42.98
C PRO A 434 3.15 -5.84 43.76
N ASN A 435 1.87 -5.64 43.51
CA ASN A 435 0.79 -6.44 44.10
C ASN A 435 0.92 -7.92 43.70
N LYS A 436 0.90 -8.82 44.68
CA LYS A 436 0.78 -10.27 44.43
C LYS A 436 -0.66 -10.63 44.08
N CYS A 437 -0.85 -11.23 42.90
CA CYS A 437 -2.13 -11.85 42.54
C CYS A 437 -2.50 -12.93 43.57
N HIS A 438 -3.66 -12.81 44.20
CA HIS A 438 -4.19 -13.87 45.06
C HIS A 438 -4.77 -15.00 44.21
N VAL A 439 -4.18 -16.18 44.29
CA VAL A 439 -4.74 -17.40 43.70
C VAL A 439 -5.91 -17.85 44.58
N VAL A 440 -7.14 -17.64 44.09
CA VAL A 440 -8.34 -18.19 44.73
C VAL A 440 -8.35 -19.71 44.51
N LYS A 441 -8.00 -20.47 45.53
CA LYS A 441 -8.25 -21.92 45.55
C LYS A 441 -9.73 -22.17 45.76
N VAL A 442 -10.43 -22.57 44.69
CA VAL A 442 -11.75 -23.17 44.80
C VAL A 442 -11.59 -24.60 45.33
N THR A 443 -11.86 -24.79 46.62
CA THR A 443 -11.94 -26.14 47.21
C THR A 443 -13.33 -26.70 46.93
N VAL A 444 -13.42 -27.68 46.04
CA VAL A 444 -14.63 -28.50 45.87
C VAL A 444 -14.76 -29.43 47.08
N ALA A 445 -15.87 -29.34 47.80
CA ALA A 445 -16.26 -30.34 48.79
C ALA A 445 -16.86 -31.57 48.09
N ALA A 446 -16.65 -32.75 48.67
CA ALA A 446 -16.99 -34.05 48.08
C ALA A 446 -18.50 -34.36 48.07
#